data_AF-A0A2K5HY96-F1
#
_entry.id   AF-A0A2K5HY96-F1
#
_cell.length_a   1.000
_cell.length_b   1.000
_cell.length_c   1.000
_cell.angle_alpha   90.00
_cell.angle_beta   90.00
_cell.angle_gamma   90.00
#
_symmetry.space_group_name_H-M   'P 1'
#
loop_
_entity.id
_entity.type
_entity.pdbx_description
1 polymer ?
#
loop_
_entity_poly.entity_id
_entity_poly.type
_entity_poly.pdbx_seq_one_letter_code
_entity_poly.pdbx_strand_id
1 'polypeptide(L)' 'MNQPPQLAPKRERKTIRIRDPNQGGKDITEEIMSGARTASTPTPPQTGGGLDLKMDY' A
#
# COMPACT_ATOMS: atom_id res chain seq x y z
N MET A 1 10.10 -26.31 30.32
CA MET A 1 10.55 -26.65 28.96
C MET A 1 10.32 -25.46 28.04
N ASN A 2 11.38 -24.84 27.50
CA ASN A 2 11.26 -23.86 26.42
C ASN A 2 11.05 -24.60 25.10
N GLN A 3 9.89 -24.45 24.47
CA GLN A 3 9.71 -24.91 23.09
C GLN A 3 10.45 -23.93 22.16
N PRO A 4 11.32 -24.40 21.26
CA PRO A 4 11.90 -23.53 20.25
C PRO A 4 10.76 -22.99 19.36
N PRO A 5 10.80 -21.70 18.97
CA PRO A 5 9.81 -21.15 18.06
C PRO A 5 9.84 -21.96 16.77
N GLN A 6 8.72 -22.61 16.45
CA GLN A 6 8.58 -23.34 15.20
C GLN A 6 8.73 -22.32 14.06
N LEU A 7 9.85 -22.41 13.31
CA LEU A 7 10.06 -21.58 12.14
C LEU A 7 8.90 -21.83 11.17
N ALA A 8 8.05 -20.82 10.99
CA ALA A 8 6.98 -20.86 10.03
C ALA A 8 7.54 -21.29 8.66
N PRO A 9 6.86 -22.19 7.93
CA PRO A 9 7.32 -22.66 6.63
C PRO A 9 7.70 -21.49 5.73
N LYS A 10 8.90 -21.54 5.13
CA LYS A 10 9.38 -20.51 4.20
C LYS A 10 8.38 -20.38 3.05
N ARG A 11 7.65 -19.27 3.01
CA ARG A 11 6.74 -18.96 1.90
C ARG A 11 7.57 -18.71 0.67
N GLU A 12 7.28 -19.44 -0.40
CA GLU A 12 7.92 -19.22 -1.70
C GLU A 12 7.61 -17.80 -2.20
N ARG A 13 8.64 -17.06 -2.61
CA ARG A 13 8.48 -15.73 -3.21
C ARG A 13 8.09 -15.90 -4.67
N LYS A 14 6.88 -15.49 -5.02
CA LYS A 14 6.43 -15.44 -6.41
C LYS A 14 6.73 -14.08 -7.01
N THR A 15 7.20 -14.06 -8.25
CA THR A 15 7.32 -12.83 -9.04
C THR A 15 5.93 -12.27 -9.29
N ILE A 16 5.75 -10.98 -8.99
CA ILE A 16 4.49 -10.24 -9.23
C ILE A 16 4.62 -9.35 -10.46
N ARG A 17 3.48 -8.99 -11.05
CA ARG A 17 3.41 -8.11 -12.22
C ARG A 17 2.41 -7.00 -11.94
N ILE A 18 2.80 -5.75 -12.19
CA ILE A 18 2.04 -4.56 -11.82
C ILE A 18 1.54 -3.86 -13.08
N ARG A 19 0.23 -3.63 -13.18
CA ARG A 19 -0.43 -3.02 -14.34
C ARG A 19 -1.14 -1.72 -13.93
N ASP A 20 -0.98 -0.67 -14.74
CA ASP A 20 -1.63 0.62 -14.51
C ASP A 20 -2.98 0.71 -15.25
N PRO A 21 -4.13 0.82 -14.54
CA PRO A 21 -5.44 0.96 -15.18
C PRO A 21 -5.59 2.27 -15.98
N ASN A 22 -4.87 3.32 -15.60
CA ASN A 22 -4.93 4.63 -16.26
C ASN A 22 -4.06 4.69 -17.53
N GLN A 23 -3.16 3.71 -17.73
CA GLN A 23 -2.33 3.57 -18.92
C GLN A 23 -2.71 2.32 -19.74
N GLY A 24 -3.99 1.93 -19.73
CA GLY A 24 -4.49 0.81 -20.53
C GLY A 24 -3.94 -0.56 -20.10
N GLY A 25 -3.56 -0.71 -18.84
CA GLY A 25 -2.98 -1.95 -18.31
C GLY A 25 -1.49 -2.13 -18.63
N LYS A 26 -0.79 -1.04 -18.99
CA LYS A 26 0.66 -1.05 -19.21
C LYS A 26 1.38 -1.67 -18.02
N ASP A 27 2.35 -2.54 -18.32
CA ASP A 27 3.24 -3.11 -17.32
C ASP A 27 4.17 -2.01 -16.79
N ILE A 28 4.08 -1.76 -15.48
CA ILE A 28 4.87 -0.76 -14.75
C ILE A 28 5.72 -1.43 -13.66
N THR A 29 5.94 -2.74 -13.74
CA THR A 29 6.62 -3.54 -12.71
C THR A 29 8.01 -3.00 -12.39
N GLU A 30 8.85 -2.79 -13.40
CA GLU A 30 10.22 -2.27 -13.25
C GLU A 30 10.26 -0.87 -12.62
N GLU A 31 9.30 -0.03 -13.00
CA GLU A 31 9.24 1.36 -12.56
C GLU A 31 8.78 1.51 -11.10
N ILE A 32 7.93 0.59 -10.65
CA ILE A 32 7.53 0.48 -9.26
C ILE A 32 8.64 -0.21 -8.44
N MET A 33 9.26 -1.27 -8.96
CA MET A 33 10.37 -1.96 -8.28
C MET A 33 11.62 -1.08 -8.13
N SER A 34 11.91 -0.23 -9.11
CA SER A 34 12.99 0.76 -9.04
C SER A 34 12.68 1.94 -8.13
N GLY A 35 11.43 2.10 -7.68
CA GLY A 35 11.01 3.22 -6.82
C GLY A 35 11.08 4.59 -7.50
N ALA A 36 11.17 4.63 -8.84
CA ALA A 36 11.46 5.83 -9.61
C ALA A 36 10.24 6.76 -9.80
N ARG A 37 9.02 6.27 -9.58
CA ARG A 37 7.80 7.09 -9.68
C ARG A 37 7.27 7.52 -8.32
N THR A 38 7.62 8.75 -7.97
CA THR A 38 6.84 9.59 -7.05
C THR A 38 5.43 9.87 -7.63
N ALA A 39 4.48 10.10 -6.72
CA ALA A 39 3.09 10.55 -6.93
C ALA A 39 2.05 9.50 -7.38
N SER A 40 1.49 8.76 -6.42
CA SER A 40 0.16 9.13 -5.90
C SER A 40 -0.24 8.17 -4.77
N THR A 41 0.17 8.49 -3.55
CA THR A 41 -0.82 8.44 -2.48
C THR A 41 -1.71 9.66 -2.71
N PRO A 42 -2.92 9.56 -3.29
CA PRO A 42 -3.96 10.40 -2.72
C PRO A 42 -4.06 9.88 -1.28
N THR A 43 -3.66 10.69 -0.32
CA THR A 43 -4.25 10.60 1.01
C THR A 43 -5.74 10.38 0.77
N PRO A 44 -6.37 9.31 1.28
CA PRO A 44 -7.80 9.15 1.10
C PRO A 44 -8.42 10.49 1.52
N PRO A 45 -9.31 11.10 0.70
CA PRO A 45 -9.99 12.30 1.14
C PRO A 45 -10.57 11.97 2.51
N GLN A 46 -10.35 12.85 3.48
CA GLN A 46 -10.98 12.77 4.78
C GLN A 46 -12.49 12.95 4.54
N THR A 47 -13.18 11.90 4.08
CA THR A 47 -14.62 11.89 3.97
C THR A 47 -15.15 11.61 5.36
N GLY A 48 -15.24 12.69 6.13
CA GLY A 48 -15.78 12.76 7.47
C GLY A 48 -15.95 14.22 7.85
N GLY A 49 -16.71 14.97 7.04
CA GLY A 49 -17.29 16.22 7.49
C GLY A 49 -18.08 15.97 8.77
N GLY A 50 -17.87 16.81 9.78
CA GLY A 50 -18.54 16.65 11.06
C GLY A 50 -17.93 17.53 12.14
N LEU A 51 -18.39 18.78 12.16
CA LEU A 51 -18.49 19.64 13.33
C LEU A 51 -17.22 20.42 13.67
N ASP A 52 -17.08 21.55 12.99
CA ASP A 52 -16.88 22.87 13.61
C ASP A 52 -17.85 23.10 14.80
N LEU A 53 -17.74 22.27 15.85
CA LEU A 53 -18.22 22.65 17.16
C LEU A 53 -17.19 23.60 17.74
N LYS A 54 -17.35 24.86 17.36
CA LYS A 54 -17.10 25.99 18.24
C LYS A 54 -17.95 25.78 19.49
N MET A 55 -17.48 24.93 20.39
CA MET A 55 -17.89 24.92 21.78
C MET A 55 -17.07 26.00 22.45
N ASP A 56 -17.61 27.22 22.37
CA ASP A 56 -17.21 28.28 23.28
C ASP A 56 -17.45 27.77 24.71
N TYR A 57 -16.38 27.72 25.50
CA TYR A 57 -16.40 27.66 26.96
C TYR A 57 -15.39 28.67 27.49
#